data_AF-A0A176TCQ3-F1
#
_entry.id   AF-A0A176TCQ3-F1
#
_cell.length_a   1.000
_cell.length_b   1.000
_cell.length_c   1.000
_cell.angle_alpha   90.00
_cell.angle_beta   90.00
_cell.angle_gamma   90.00
#
_symmetry.space_group_name_H-M   'P 1'
#
loop_
_entity.id
_entity.type
_entity.pdbx_description
1 polymer ?
#
loop_
_entity_poly.entity_id
_entity_poly.type
_entity_poly.pdbx_seq_one_letter_code
_entity_poly.pdbx_strand_id
1 'polypeptide(L)'
;MKITTLTISFLLLINFSFSQIKKKELSGIWKTNSELFAKTDTIKFYPNIKDCYQTKWTIEKRKFKTNELNVCTEPPRISGIVGKEKIKLRKKDFGQIIEYYQNGNLIDKYRIIELNKESEPELKLMNFDKLTEQKLYKYVDSLVHKVLNYDSKKTENDTGIIISDSNPNVKIRVRDGVNGNPEPLLVVNGYPLQDREPLKELLLVETYGITYLTKEQSASIYGSRAINGVIILQTSEKRFKNVRKKYGR
;
A
#
# COMPACT_ATOMS: atom_id res chain seq x y z
N MET A 1 1.03 5.57 49.88
CA MET A 1 0.03 5.11 48.89
C MET A 1 -0.41 6.31 48.07
N LYS A 2 0.12 6.49 46.85
CA LYS A 2 -0.33 7.51 45.90
C LYS A 2 -1.08 6.79 44.79
N ILE A 3 -2.39 7.02 44.72
CA ILE A 3 -3.24 6.52 43.64
C ILE A 3 -2.96 7.44 42.45
N THR A 4 -2.06 7.02 41.56
CA THR A 4 -1.87 7.66 40.27
C THR A 4 -3.03 7.24 39.38
N THR A 5 -3.86 8.23 39.05
CA THR A 5 -4.97 8.16 38.11
C THR A 5 -4.48 7.60 36.77
N LEU A 6 -4.95 6.39 36.47
CA LEU A 6 -4.70 5.71 35.21
C LEU A 6 -5.62 6.35 34.16
N THR A 7 -5.09 7.32 33.41
CA THR A 7 -5.77 7.84 32.22
C THR A 7 -5.74 6.76 31.15
N ILE A 8 -6.81 5.95 31.12
CA ILE A 8 -7.09 5.04 30.03
C ILE A 8 -7.38 5.91 28.81
N SER A 9 -6.33 6.14 28.01
CA SER A 9 -6.46 6.73 26.68
C SER A 9 -7.32 5.79 25.85
N PHE A 10 -8.57 6.20 25.67
CA PHE A 10 -9.56 5.55 24.85
C PHE A 10 -8.98 5.35 23.45
N LEU A 11 -8.68 4.11 23.09
CA LEU A 11 -8.24 3.72 21.77
C LEU A 11 -9.37 4.09 20.80
N LEU A 12 -9.28 5.25 20.15
CA LEU A 12 -10.13 5.60 19.04
C LEU A 12 -9.92 4.53 17.98
N LEU A 13 -10.87 3.60 17.89
CA LEU A 13 -11.12 2.83 16.68
C LEU A 13 -11.38 3.87 15.59
N ILE A 14 -10.34 4.23 14.86
CA ILE A 14 -10.43 5.07 13.68
C ILE A 14 -11.21 4.24 12.68
N ASN A 15 -12.54 4.37 12.72
CA ASN A 15 -13.40 4.06 11.61
C ASN A 15 -12.90 4.94 10.48
N PHE A 16 -11.98 4.41 9.65
CA PHE A 16 -11.66 4.98 8.35
C PHE A 16 -12.95 4.96 7.54
N SER A 17 -13.76 5.97 7.77
CA SER A 17 -14.92 6.31 6.97
C SER A 17 -14.32 6.89 5.70
N PHE A 18 -13.79 6.03 4.81
CA PHE A 18 -13.39 6.45 3.49
C PHE A 18 -14.61 7.14 2.89
N SER A 19 -14.56 8.47 2.78
CA SER A 19 -15.62 9.25 2.17
C SER A 19 -15.87 8.65 0.80
N GLN A 20 -17.04 8.03 0.63
CA GLN A 20 -17.29 7.19 -0.53
C GLN A 20 -17.38 8.08 -1.76
N ILE A 21 -16.39 7.99 -2.63
CA ILE A 21 -16.36 8.70 -3.90
C ILE A 21 -17.50 8.17 -4.75
N LYS A 22 -18.41 9.07 -5.12
CA LYS A 22 -19.54 8.73 -5.99
C LYS A 22 -19.06 8.77 -7.44
N LYS A 23 -19.58 7.89 -8.30
CA LYS A 23 -19.25 7.88 -9.76
C LYS A 23 -19.43 9.25 -10.43
N LYS A 24 -20.39 10.06 -9.95
CA LYS A 24 -20.62 11.43 -10.46
C LYS A 24 -19.44 12.37 -10.19
N GLU A 25 -18.69 12.14 -9.14
CA GLU A 25 -17.56 12.98 -8.71
C GLU A 25 -16.31 12.71 -9.53
N LEU A 26 -16.26 11.57 -10.23
CA LEU A 26 -15.23 11.26 -11.20
C LEU A 26 -15.55 11.79 -12.60
N SER A 27 -16.71 12.43 -12.79
CA SER A 27 -17.09 12.94 -14.12
C SER A 27 -16.24 14.13 -14.51
N GLY A 28 -15.72 14.14 -15.73
CA GLY A 28 -14.79 15.14 -16.21
C GLY A 28 -13.70 14.56 -17.10
N ILE A 29 -12.75 15.43 -17.44
CA ILE A 29 -11.54 15.09 -18.18
C ILE A 29 -10.41 15.02 -17.14
N TRP A 30 -9.72 13.89 -17.09
CA TRP A 30 -8.59 13.66 -16.18
C TRP A 30 -7.35 13.35 -17.02
N LYS A 31 -6.22 13.93 -16.65
CA LYS A 31 -4.95 13.83 -17.38
C LYS A 31 -3.82 13.44 -16.42
N THR A 32 -2.88 12.63 -16.91
CA THR A 32 -1.64 12.31 -16.20
C THR A 32 -0.46 12.34 -17.16
N ASN A 33 0.72 12.70 -16.66
CA ASN A 33 1.95 12.90 -17.44
C ASN A 33 2.77 11.62 -17.67
N SER A 34 2.26 10.45 -17.25
CA SER A 34 3.01 9.20 -17.37
C SER A 34 2.64 8.46 -18.66
N GLU A 35 3.59 8.37 -19.60
CA GLU A 35 3.52 7.45 -20.76
C GLU A 35 3.28 6.00 -20.36
N LEU A 36 3.65 5.63 -19.13
CA LEU A 36 3.65 4.27 -18.59
C LEU A 36 2.94 4.24 -17.24
N PHE A 37 1.73 4.79 -17.15
CA PHE A 37 0.91 4.75 -15.93
C PHE A 37 0.70 3.32 -15.41
N ALA A 38 0.84 2.28 -16.25
CA ALA A 38 0.81 0.88 -15.83
C ALA A 38 2.06 0.40 -15.06
N LYS A 39 3.16 1.15 -15.08
CA LYS A 39 4.45 0.77 -14.46
C LYS A 39 4.76 1.48 -13.13
N THR A 40 4.07 2.58 -12.82
CA THR A 40 4.28 3.30 -11.56
C THR A 40 3.39 2.74 -10.45
N ASP A 41 3.78 2.81 -9.18
CA ASP A 41 2.92 2.29 -8.10
C ASP A 41 1.73 3.19 -7.79
N THR A 42 1.94 4.51 -7.88
CA THR A 42 0.90 5.52 -7.70
C THR A 42 0.80 6.37 -8.96
N ILE A 43 -0.43 6.72 -9.32
CA ILE A 43 -0.76 7.58 -10.45
C ILE A 43 -1.55 8.76 -9.92
N LYS A 44 -1.22 9.95 -10.43
CA LYS A 44 -1.93 11.19 -10.12
C LYS A 44 -2.59 11.72 -11.37
N PHE A 45 -3.87 12.03 -11.26
CA PHE A 45 -4.68 12.58 -12.32
C PHE A 45 -5.15 13.98 -11.95
N TYR A 46 -5.09 14.87 -12.94
CA TYR A 46 -5.41 16.29 -12.81
C TYR A 46 -6.36 16.72 -13.94
N PRO A 47 -7.22 17.71 -13.74
CA PRO A 47 -8.11 18.21 -14.79
C PRO A 47 -7.34 18.93 -15.91
N ASN A 48 -6.23 19.58 -15.56
CA ASN A 48 -5.39 20.30 -16.51
C ASN A 48 -3.91 20.07 -16.19
N ILE A 49 -3.15 19.70 -17.22
CA ILE A 49 -1.69 19.58 -17.20
C ILE A 49 -1.19 20.15 -18.53
N LYS A 50 -0.08 20.90 -18.49
CA LYS A 50 0.69 21.30 -19.67
C LYS A 50 1.83 20.31 -19.86
N ASP A 51 1.53 19.17 -20.47
CA ASP A 51 2.51 18.13 -20.76
C ASP A 51 2.19 17.54 -22.13
N CYS A 52 3.21 17.08 -22.81
CA CYS A 52 3.16 16.52 -24.13
C CYS A 52 2.74 15.05 -24.16
N TYR A 53 2.99 14.33 -23.07
CA TYR A 53 2.65 12.92 -22.93
C TYR A 53 1.50 12.77 -21.95
N GLN A 54 0.26 12.79 -22.46
CA GLN A 54 -0.93 12.78 -21.61
C GLN A 54 -1.75 11.54 -21.84
N THR A 55 -1.94 10.76 -20.78
CA THR A 55 -3.06 9.81 -20.72
C THR A 55 -4.30 10.58 -20.26
N LYS A 56 -5.34 10.61 -21.10
CA LYS A 56 -6.57 11.37 -20.86
C LYS A 56 -7.76 10.44 -20.70
N TRP A 57 -8.39 10.49 -19.53
CA TRP A 57 -9.65 9.81 -19.23
C TRP A 57 -10.82 10.76 -19.38
N THR A 58 -11.79 10.39 -20.20
CA THR A 58 -13.05 11.13 -20.32
C THR A 58 -14.19 10.34 -19.69
N ILE A 59 -14.73 10.85 -18.58
CA ILE A 59 -15.86 10.24 -17.86
C ILE A 59 -17.07 11.17 -17.98
N GLU A 60 -18.08 10.75 -18.73
CA GLU A 60 -19.30 11.54 -18.96
C GLU A 60 -20.55 10.79 -18.55
N LYS A 61 -21.44 11.45 -17.79
CA LYS A 61 -22.77 10.91 -17.43
C LYS A 61 -22.69 9.45 -16.92
N ARG A 62 -21.66 9.13 -16.13
CA ARG A 62 -21.37 7.79 -15.56
C ARG A 62 -20.89 6.74 -16.58
N LYS A 63 -20.51 7.13 -17.80
CA LYS A 63 -19.89 6.29 -18.83
C LYS A 63 -18.44 6.72 -19.06
N PHE A 64 -17.55 5.75 -19.25
CA PHE A 64 -16.20 6.00 -19.72
C PHE A 64 -16.24 6.10 -21.24
N LYS A 65 -15.70 7.18 -21.81
CA LYS A 65 -15.75 7.44 -23.25
C LYS A 65 -14.48 7.03 -23.97
N THR A 66 -13.31 7.36 -23.41
CA THR A 66 -12.03 7.10 -24.06
C THR A 66 -10.86 7.27 -23.09
N ASN A 67 -9.80 6.50 -23.32
CA ASN A 67 -8.45 6.65 -22.83
C ASN A 67 -7.52 7.05 -23.99
N GLU A 68 -7.20 8.34 -24.11
CA GLU A 68 -6.33 8.85 -25.18
C GLU A 68 -4.90 9.01 -24.67
N LEU A 69 -3.91 8.49 -25.39
CA LEU A 69 -2.50 8.85 -25.20
C LEU A 69 -2.16 9.96 -26.20
N ASN A 70 -2.01 11.19 -25.72
CA ASN A 70 -1.49 12.30 -26.52
C ASN A 70 0.03 12.31 -26.42
N VAL A 71 0.70 12.43 -27.56
CA VAL A 71 2.15 12.51 -27.69
C VAL A 71 2.48 13.72 -28.57
N CYS A 72 3.42 14.57 -28.16
CA CYS A 72 3.93 15.67 -28.98
C CYS A 72 4.97 15.19 -30.00
N THR A 73 4.58 14.35 -30.94
CA THR A 73 5.36 14.13 -32.16
C THR A 73 4.79 15.00 -33.27
N GLU A 74 5.63 15.59 -34.12
CA GLU A 74 5.18 16.17 -35.39
C GLU A 74 5.51 15.20 -36.54
N PRO A 75 4.52 14.76 -37.35
CA PRO A 75 3.09 14.94 -37.15
C PRO A 75 2.58 14.10 -35.96
N PRO A 76 1.54 14.56 -35.23
CA PRO A 76 0.96 13.78 -34.14
C PRO A 76 0.32 12.52 -34.71
N ARG A 77 1.00 11.40 -34.55
CA ARG A 77 0.50 10.04 -34.78
C ARG A 77 0.70 9.34 -33.44
N ILE A 78 -0.30 8.85 -32.73
CA ILE A 78 -1.42 8.01 -33.16
C ILE A 78 -2.62 8.28 -32.22
N SER A 79 -3.79 8.63 -32.76
CA SER A 79 -5.08 8.45 -32.06
C SER A 79 -5.57 7.03 -32.32
N GLY A 80 -5.14 6.09 -31.49
CA GLY A 80 -5.66 4.73 -31.57
C GLY A 80 -7.07 4.72 -30.99
N ILE A 81 -8.09 4.33 -31.76
CA ILE A 81 -9.37 3.96 -31.16
C ILE A 81 -9.10 2.68 -30.37
N VAL A 82 -8.98 2.81 -29.05
CA VAL A 82 -8.66 1.72 -28.10
C VAL A 82 -9.91 0.84 -27.89
N GLY A 83 -10.53 0.34 -28.97
CA GLY A 83 -11.71 -0.54 -28.87
C GLY A 83 -12.85 0.02 -28.01
N LYS A 84 -13.72 -0.87 -27.50
CA LYS A 84 -14.79 -0.48 -26.55
C LYS A 84 -14.24 -0.50 -25.13
N GLU A 85 -14.12 0.68 -24.53
CA GLU A 85 -13.61 0.82 -23.17
C GLU A 85 -14.73 0.98 -22.13
N LYS A 86 -14.46 0.52 -20.90
CA LYS A 86 -15.40 0.64 -19.78
C LYS A 86 -14.67 0.66 -18.46
N ILE A 87 -14.98 1.64 -17.63
CA ILE A 87 -14.60 1.65 -16.22
C ILE A 87 -15.75 1.16 -15.34
N LYS A 88 -15.45 0.35 -14.31
CA LYS A 88 -16.37 0.00 -13.24
C LYS A 88 -15.78 0.40 -11.88
N LEU A 89 -16.53 1.23 -11.15
CA LEU A 89 -16.25 1.48 -9.73
C LEU A 89 -16.82 0.33 -8.89
N ARG A 90 -15.98 -0.31 -8.09
CA ARG A 90 -16.37 -1.37 -7.14
C ARG A 90 -15.99 -0.96 -5.72
N LYS A 91 -16.77 -1.43 -4.76
CA LYS A 91 -16.43 -1.37 -3.35
C LYS A 91 -15.82 -2.71 -2.93
N LYS A 92 -14.76 -2.64 -2.14
CA LYS A 92 -14.12 -3.76 -1.46
C LYS A 92 -14.07 -3.44 0.03
N ASP A 93 -13.76 -4.45 0.83
CA ASP A 93 -13.40 -4.25 2.24
C ASP A 93 -12.25 -3.26 2.36
N PHE A 94 -11.29 -3.31 1.42
CA PHE A 94 -10.13 -2.42 1.44
C PHE A 94 -10.28 -1.00 0.85
N GLY A 95 -11.50 -0.64 0.44
CA GLY A 95 -11.80 0.66 -0.16
C GLY A 95 -12.40 0.54 -1.55
N GLN A 96 -12.33 1.62 -2.33
CA GLN A 96 -12.91 1.67 -3.67
C GLN A 96 -11.86 1.39 -4.73
N ILE A 97 -12.25 0.61 -5.74
CA ILE A 97 -11.40 0.27 -6.87
C ILE A 97 -12.06 0.63 -8.19
N ILE A 98 -11.22 0.98 -9.15
CA ILE A 98 -11.54 1.21 -10.55
C ILE A 98 -11.06 -0.02 -11.32
N GLU A 99 -11.99 -0.74 -11.92
CA GLU A 99 -11.70 -1.80 -12.89
C GLU A 99 -11.76 -1.19 -14.30
N TYR A 100 -10.66 -1.27 -15.04
CA TYR A 100 -10.55 -0.79 -16.42
C TYR A 100 -10.67 -1.97 -17.38
N TYR A 101 -11.65 -1.89 -18.29
CA TYR A 101 -11.92 -2.91 -19.29
C TYR A 101 -11.74 -2.36 -20.70
N GLN A 102 -11.17 -3.18 -21.57
CA GLN A 102 -11.04 -2.92 -23.00
C GLN A 102 -11.57 -4.13 -23.78
N ASN A 103 -12.48 -3.88 -24.72
CA ASN A 103 -13.15 -4.92 -25.52
C ASN A 103 -13.79 -6.03 -24.66
N GLY A 104 -14.25 -5.68 -23.46
CA GLY A 104 -14.85 -6.62 -22.50
C GLY A 104 -13.87 -7.33 -21.57
N ASN A 105 -12.57 -7.29 -21.86
CA ASN A 105 -11.52 -7.89 -21.03
C ASN A 105 -11.09 -6.92 -19.92
N LEU A 106 -10.87 -7.44 -18.71
CA LEU A 106 -10.29 -6.66 -17.61
C LEU A 106 -8.81 -6.46 -17.92
N ILE A 107 -8.42 -5.22 -18.20
CA ILE A 107 -7.03 -4.87 -18.48
C ILE A 107 -6.32 -4.52 -17.19
N ASP A 108 -6.89 -3.60 -16.40
CA ASP A 108 -6.25 -3.10 -15.19
C ASP A 108 -7.21 -2.88 -14.03
N LYS A 109 -6.62 -2.77 -12.83
CA LYS A 109 -7.30 -2.40 -11.60
C LYS A 109 -6.49 -1.34 -10.88
N TYR A 110 -7.19 -0.37 -10.30
CA TYR A 110 -6.60 0.68 -9.49
C TYR A 110 -7.38 0.84 -8.20
N ARG A 111 -6.70 1.02 -7.07
CA ARG A 111 -7.35 1.48 -5.84
C ARG A 111 -7.38 2.99 -5.83
N ILE A 112 -8.50 3.57 -5.42
CA ILE A 112 -8.58 5.00 -5.19
C ILE A 112 -7.99 5.28 -3.82
N ILE A 113 -6.91 6.07 -3.78
CA ILE A 113 -6.25 6.50 -2.55
C ILE A 113 -6.93 7.78 -2.05
N GLU A 114 -7.09 8.75 -2.95
CA GLU A 114 -7.59 10.07 -2.58
C GLU A 114 -8.25 10.76 -3.78
N LEU A 115 -9.25 11.60 -3.49
CA LEU A 115 -9.80 12.57 -4.42
C LEU A 115 -9.85 13.93 -3.72
N ASN A 116 -8.86 14.78 -3.99
CA ASN A 116 -8.90 16.17 -3.56
C ASN A 116 -9.84 16.96 -4.49
N LYS A 117 -10.75 17.74 -3.91
CA LYS A 117 -11.74 18.58 -4.61
C LYS A 117 -11.51 20.07 -4.37
N GLU A 118 -10.42 20.44 -3.72
CA GLU A 118 -10.02 21.82 -3.47
C GLU A 118 -9.65 22.54 -4.79
N SER A 119 -9.04 23.72 -4.69
CA SER A 119 -8.74 24.62 -5.81
C SER A 119 -8.08 23.95 -7.01
N GLU A 120 -7.32 22.87 -6.79
CA GLU A 120 -6.77 22.01 -7.84
C GLU A 120 -7.21 20.55 -7.60
N PRO A 121 -8.25 20.09 -8.31
CA PRO A 121 -8.72 18.71 -8.17
C PRO A 121 -7.62 17.69 -8.51
N GLU A 122 -7.37 16.74 -7.61
CA GLU A 122 -6.36 15.69 -7.80
C GLU A 122 -6.99 14.33 -7.46
N LEU A 123 -6.94 13.40 -8.42
CA LEU A 123 -7.31 12.01 -8.19
C LEU A 123 -6.04 11.16 -8.07
N LYS A 124 -5.80 10.62 -6.87
CA LYS A 124 -4.68 9.71 -6.60
C LYS A 124 -5.15 8.27 -6.66
N LEU A 125 -4.53 7.49 -7.53
CA LEU A 125 -4.79 6.07 -7.73
C LEU A 125 -3.53 5.27 -7.41
N MET A 126 -3.72 4.05 -6.94
CA MET A 126 -2.64 3.08 -6.74
C MET A 126 -2.85 1.87 -7.65
N ASN A 127 -1.81 1.48 -8.35
CA ASN A 127 -1.82 0.28 -9.20
C ASN A 127 -1.89 -0.98 -8.35
N PHE A 128 -2.57 -2.00 -8.89
CA PHE A 128 -2.56 -3.31 -8.26
C PHE A 128 -1.22 -4.00 -8.49
N ASP A 129 -0.50 -4.25 -7.39
CA ASP A 129 0.74 -5.00 -7.40
C ASP A 129 0.52 -6.48 -7.72
N LYS A 130 1.53 -7.10 -8.33
CA LYS A 130 1.54 -8.55 -8.56
C LYS A 130 2.11 -9.25 -7.32
N LEU A 131 1.52 -10.38 -6.96
CA LEU A 131 2.01 -11.23 -5.87
C LEU A 131 3.49 -11.62 -6.01
N THR A 132 3.94 -11.85 -7.25
CA THR A 132 5.34 -12.19 -7.57
C THR A 132 6.33 -11.10 -7.18
N GLU A 133 5.89 -9.84 -7.06
CA GLU A 133 6.77 -8.72 -6.71
C GLU A 133 7.05 -8.65 -5.20
N GLN A 134 6.14 -9.21 -4.39
CA GLN A 134 6.22 -9.24 -2.92
C GLN A 134 6.46 -7.86 -2.29
N LYS A 135 5.84 -6.81 -2.87
CA LYS A 135 6.07 -5.41 -2.47
C LYS A 135 5.79 -5.17 -0.99
N LEU A 136 4.69 -5.71 -0.48
CA LEU A 136 4.33 -5.56 0.94
C LEU A 136 5.37 -6.22 1.86
N TYR A 137 5.79 -7.45 1.54
CA TYR A 137 6.82 -8.15 2.31
C TYR A 137 8.10 -7.31 2.38
N LYS A 138 8.61 -6.85 1.24
CA LYS A 138 9.83 -6.03 1.16
C LYS A 138 9.70 -4.71 1.94
N TYR A 139 8.54 -4.07 1.84
CA TYR A 139 8.28 -2.85 2.59
C TYR A 139 8.30 -3.09 4.10
N VAL A 140 7.61 -4.13 4.59
CA VAL A 140 7.60 -4.49 6.01
C VAL A 140 9.00 -4.87 6.48
N ASP A 141 9.75 -5.61 5.68
CA ASP A 141 11.14 -5.97 5.96
C ASP A 141 12.03 -4.73 6.13
N SER A 142 11.87 -3.72 5.26
CA SER A 142 12.59 -2.45 5.39
C SER A 142 12.26 -1.67 6.67
N LEU A 143 11.05 -1.85 7.22
CA LEU A 143 10.65 -1.19 8.47
C LEU A 143 11.32 -1.78 9.70
N VAL A 144 11.77 -3.03 9.64
CA VAL A 144 12.41 -3.72 10.77
C VAL A 144 13.60 -2.92 11.29
N HIS A 145 14.44 -2.39 10.40
CA HIS A 145 15.58 -1.54 10.78
C HIS A 145 15.15 -0.28 11.54
N LYS A 146 14.01 0.32 11.15
CA LYS A 146 13.44 1.49 11.83
C LYS A 146 12.88 1.14 13.20
N VAL A 147 12.18 0.01 13.32
CA VAL A 147 11.60 -0.43 14.60
C VAL A 147 12.68 -0.76 15.62
N LEU A 148 13.75 -1.40 15.16
CA LEU A 148 14.90 -1.75 16.00
C LEU A 148 15.82 -0.55 16.31
N ASN A 149 15.55 0.62 15.72
CA ASN A 149 16.36 1.83 15.84
C ASN A 149 17.85 1.57 15.52
N TYR A 150 18.11 0.84 14.43
CA TYR A 150 19.47 0.50 14.01
C TYR A 150 20.17 1.74 13.41
N ASP A 151 21.26 2.19 14.02
CA ASP A 151 22.10 3.27 13.52
C ASP A 151 23.13 2.71 12.54
N SER A 152 22.91 2.92 11.24
CA SER A 152 23.78 2.42 10.17
C SER A 152 25.21 2.99 10.20
N LYS A 153 25.47 4.03 11.01
CA LYS A 153 26.79 4.67 11.14
C LYS A 153 27.64 4.13 12.29
N LYS A 154 27.08 3.30 13.17
CA LYS A 154 27.76 2.83 14.40
C LYS A 154 28.45 1.47 14.30
N THR A 155 28.36 0.78 13.17
CA THR A 155 28.70 -0.64 13.12
C THR A 155 29.63 -0.98 11.95
N GLU A 156 30.81 -0.38 11.90
CA GLU A 156 31.92 -0.98 11.13
C GLU A 156 32.78 -1.91 11.98
N ASN A 157 32.72 -1.87 13.33
CA ASN A 157 33.79 -2.48 14.13
C ASN A 157 33.43 -3.45 15.27
N ASP A 158 32.20 -3.98 15.46
CA ASP A 158 32.09 -5.05 16.51
C ASP A 158 30.94 -6.07 16.47
N THR A 159 30.12 -6.15 15.42
CA THR A 159 29.20 -7.30 15.30
C THR A 159 29.09 -7.74 13.85
N GLY A 160 29.40 -9.01 13.60
CA GLY A 160 29.37 -9.62 12.27
C GLY A 160 27.95 -9.73 11.72
N ILE A 161 27.40 -8.61 11.27
CA ILE A 161 26.12 -8.52 10.58
C ILE A 161 26.42 -8.47 9.08
N ILE A 162 26.32 -9.63 8.41
CA ILE A 162 26.38 -9.68 6.96
C ILE A 162 24.99 -9.32 6.43
N ILE A 163 24.84 -8.09 5.97
CA ILE A 163 23.65 -7.60 5.27
C ILE A 163 23.91 -7.77 3.77
N SER A 164 23.10 -8.57 3.07
CA SER A 164 23.14 -8.63 1.61
C SER A 164 21.81 -8.12 1.04
N ASP A 165 21.92 -7.02 0.29
CA ASP A 165 20.83 -6.19 -0.24
C ASP A 165 20.01 -6.86 -1.37
N SER A 166 20.00 -8.20 -1.46
CA SER A 166 19.46 -8.90 -2.63
C SER A 166 19.02 -10.35 -2.44
N ASN A 167 19.07 -10.93 -1.25
CA ASN A 167 18.73 -12.35 -1.08
C ASN A 167 17.51 -12.56 -0.14
N PRO A 168 16.33 -12.95 -0.66
CA PRO A 168 15.10 -13.13 0.11
C PRO A 168 15.13 -14.31 1.10
N ASN A 169 16.25 -15.04 1.20
CA ASN A 169 16.48 -16.14 2.16
C ASN A 169 17.42 -15.76 3.32
N VAL A 170 17.76 -14.48 3.49
CA VAL A 170 18.62 -14.04 4.60
C VAL A 170 17.79 -13.86 5.85
N LYS A 171 17.92 -14.80 6.80
CA LYS A 171 17.45 -14.63 8.17
C LYS A 171 18.44 -13.76 8.92
N ILE A 172 17.99 -12.63 9.46
CA ILE A 172 18.79 -11.84 10.41
C ILE A 172 19.03 -12.73 11.65
N ARG A 173 20.28 -13.18 11.83
CA ARG A 173 20.73 -13.82 13.07
C ARG A 173 21.54 -12.80 13.85
N VAL A 174 20.90 -12.09 14.77
CA VAL A 174 21.62 -11.34 15.80
C VAL A 174 22.16 -12.36 16.79
N ARG A 175 23.49 -12.44 16.90
CA ARG A 175 24.18 -13.38 17.79
C ARG A 175 24.53 -12.68 19.11
N ASP A 176 23.54 -12.05 19.72
CA ASP A 176 23.62 -11.71 21.14
C ASP A 176 23.16 -12.93 21.90
N GLY A 177 23.92 -13.37 22.91
CA GLY A 177 23.78 -14.65 23.64
C GLY A 177 22.47 -14.87 24.41
N VAL A 178 21.38 -14.20 24.05
CA VAL A 178 20.01 -14.49 24.49
C VAL A 178 19.29 -15.12 23.30
N ASN A 179 18.80 -16.34 23.51
CA ASN A 179 18.16 -17.21 22.53
C ASN A 179 16.78 -16.68 22.06
N GLY A 180 16.70 -15.44 21.56
CA GLY A 180 15.47 -14.74 21.20
C GLY A 180 15.51 -14.25 19.75
N ASN A 181 14.43 -14.46 18.99
CA ASN A 181 14.27 -13.91 17.65
C ASN A 181 14.36 -12.37 17.74
N PRO A 182 15.36 -11.69 17.13
CA PRO A 182 15.51 -10.23 17.21
C PRO A 182 14.43 -9.46 16.44
N GLU A 183 13.51 -10.16 15.79
CA GLU A 183 12.48 -9.55 14.96
C GLU A 183 11.38 -8.89 15.80
N PRO A 184 10.87 -7.72 15.37
CA PRO A 184 9.69 -7.12 15.96
C PRO A 184 8.47 -8.00 15.75
N LEU A 185 7.52 -7.94 16.69
CA LEU A 185 6.25 -8.64 16.57
C LEU A 185 5.45 -8.08 15.39
N LEU A 186 5.04 -8.93 14.47
CA LEU A 186 4.17 -8.55 13.38
C LEU A 186 2.71 -8.80 13.76
N VAL A 187 1.87 -7.77 13.66
CA VAL A 187 0.43 -7.86 13.94
C VAL A 187 -0.35 -7.45 12.70
N VAL A 188 -1.13 -8.37 12.13
CA VAL A 188 -1.94 -8.13 10.94
C VAL A 188 -3.42 -8.19 11.28
N ASN A 189 -4.15 -7.10 11.06
CA ASN A 189 -5.57 -6.97 11.43
C ASN A 189 -5.86 -7.38 12.89
N GLY A 190 -4.95 -7.04 13.81
CA GLY A 190 -5.05 -7.40 15.23
C GLY A 190 -4.57 -8.82 15.59
N TYR A 191 -4.15 -9.62 14.61
CA TYR A 191 -3.63 -10.97 14.85
C TYR A 191 -2.10 -10.99 14.83
N PRO A 192 -1.43 -11.42 15.91
CA PRO A 192 0.01 -11.60 15.89
C PRO A 192 0.39 -12.76 14.96
N LEU A 193 1.34 -12.52 14.06
CA LEU A 193 1.93 -13.54 13.21
C LEU A 193 3.23 -14.06 13.82
N GLN A 194 3.49 -15.35 13.64
CA GLN A 194 4.71 -16.00 14.13
C GLN A 194 5.89 -15.80 13.17
N ASP A 195 5.61 -15.67 11.87
CA ASP A 195 6.59 -15.43 10.82
C ASP A 195 6.02 -14.47 9.75
N ARG A 196 6.88 -14.06 8.80
CA ARG A 196 6.56 -13.11 7.73
C ARG A 196 6.11 -13.77 6.44
N GLU A 197 6.11 -15.10 6.33
CA GLU A 197 5.75 -15.79 5.08
C GLU A 197 4.33 -15.44 4.58
N PRO A 198 3.31 -15.31 5.45
CA PRO A 198 1.98 -14.84 5.04
C PRO A 198 2.00 -13.49 4.30
N LEU A 199 2.97 -12.60 4.56
CA LEU A 199 3.05 -11.30 3.90
C LEU A 199 3.34 -11.41 2.40
N LYS A 200 3.98 -12.50 1.95
CA LYS A 200 4.27 -12.73 0.53
C LYS A 200 3.00 -12.97 -0.31
N GLU A 201 1.89 -13.33 0.34
CA GLU A 201 0.58 -13.55 -0.30
C GLU A 201 -0.39 -12.37 -0.15
N LEU A 202 0.03 -11.33 0.57
CA LEU A 202 -0.71 -10.09 0.74
C LEU A 202 -0.23 -9.05 -0.26
N LEU A 203 -1.13 -8.13 -0.64
CA LEU A 203 -0.82 -7.06 -1.57
C LEU A 203 -0.69 -5.72 -0.85
N LEU A 204 0.24 -4.91 -1.34
CA LEU A 204 0.42 -3.57 -0.82
C LEU A 204 -0.81 -2.70 -1.15
N VAL A 205 -1.38 -2.85 -2.36
CA VAL A 205 -2.57 -2.10 -2.76
C VAL A 205 -3.79 -2.37 -1.89
N GLU A 206 -3.88 -3.53 -1.23
CA GLU A 206 -5.00 -3.91 -0.36
C GLU A 206 -4.80 -3.49 1.10
N THR A 207 -3.69 -2.83 1.40
CA THR A 207 -3.27 -2.42 2.75
C THR A 207 -3.71 -1.00 3.06
N TYR A 208 -4.43 -0.78 4.15
CA TYR A 208 -4.91 0.55 4.56
C TYR A 208 -3.83 1.37 5.26
N GLY A 209 -2.97 0.71 6.02
CA GLY A 209 -2.02 1.37 6.88
C GLY A 209 -1.00 0.40 7.44
N ILE A 210 0.21 0.91 7.59
CA ILE A 210 1.32 0.22 8.23
C ILE A 210 1.88 1.20 9.24
N THR A 211 1.82 0.84 10.50
CA THR A 211 2.40 1.60 11.59
C THR A 211 3.37 0.73 12.34
N TYR A 212 4.27 1.34 13.10
CA TYR A 212 5.19 0.62 13.95
C TYR A 212 5.29 1.31 15.30
N LEU A 213 5.65 0.51 16.30
CA LEU A 213 5.88 0.93 17.67
C LEU A 213 7.28 0.46 18.07
N THR A 214 8.08 1.36 18.62
CA THR A 214 9.39 0.99 19.16
C THR A 214 9.23 0.13 20.41
N LYS A 215 10.33 -0.47 20.90
CA LYS A 215 10.32 -1.29 22.12
C LYS A 215 9.75 -0.53 23.33
N GLU A 216 10.02 0.76 23.45
CA GLU A 216 9.54 1.61 24.54
C GLU A 216 8.02 1.84 24.48
N GLN A 217 7.46 1.91 23.27
CA GLN A 217 6.05 2.22 23.04
C GLN A 217 5.16 0.97 23.10
N SER A 218 5.72 -0.20 22.82
CA SER A 218 4.94 -1.41 22.54
C SER A 218 4.81 -2.37 23.72
N ALA A 219 5.75 -2.36 24.67
CA ALA A 219 5.78 -3.29 25.80
C ALA A 219 4.51 -3.21 26.67
N SER A 220 3.92 -2.02 26.82
CA SER A 220 2.68 -1.81 27.58
C SER A 220 1.43 -2.37 26.90
N ILE A 221 1.45 -2.55 25.58
CA ILE A 221 0.28 -2.95 24.78
C ILE A 221 0.32 -4.45 24.46
N TYR A 222 1.50 -4.96 24.12
CA TYR A 222 1.68 -6.33 23.60
C TYR A 222 2.53 -7.23 24.51
N GLY A 223 2.95 -6.72 25.67
CA GLY A 223 3.69 -7.47 26.69
C GLY A 223 5.05 -7.97 26.19
N SER A 224 5.48 -9.11 26.73
CA SER A 224 6.80 -9.71 26.44
C SER A 224 7.02 -10.07 24.97
N ARG A 225 5.95 -10.25 24.17
CA ARG A 225 6.05 -10.56 22.74
C ARG A 225 6.55 -9.36 21.91
N ALA A 226 6.42 -8.15 22.45
CA ALA A 226 6.82 -6.91 21.79
C ALA A 226 8.16 -6.36 22.31
N ILE A 227 9.01 -7.23 22.87
CA ILE A 227 10.31 -6.82 23.44
C ILE A 227 11.21 -6.10 22.41
N ASN A 228 11.07 -6.44 21.13
CA ASN A 228 11.81 -5.85 20.01
C ASN A 228 10.99 -4.83 19.20
N GLY A 229 9.85 -4.37 19.73
CA GLY A 229 8.90 -3.51 19.00
C GLY A 229 7.81 -4.29 18.26
N VAL A 230 6.92 -3.55 17.60
CA VAL A 230 5.74 -4.10 16.90
C VAL A 230 5.57 -3.40 15.56
N ILE A 231 5.28 -4.18 14.52
CA ILE A 231 4.78 -3.66 13.24
C ILE A 231 3.30 -4.02 13.14
N ILE A 232 2.45 -3.02 13.02
CA ILE A 232 1.00 -3.17 12.90
C ILE A 232 0.60 -2.93 11.45
N LEU A 233 0.05 -3.95 10.82
CA LEU A 233 -0.41 -3.96 9.45
C LEU A 233 -1.94 -4.08 9.44
N GLN A 234 -2.61 -3.17 8.73
CA GLN A 234 -4.04 -3.25 8.46
C GLN A 234 -4.25 -3.47 6.96
N THR A 235 -4.92 -4.55 6.57
CA THR A 235 -5.13 -4.95 5.17
C THR A 235 -6.48 -5.64 4.95
N SER A 236 -6.87 -5.91 3.70
CA SER A 236 -8.11 -6.63 3.37
C SER A 236 -8.37 -7.82 4.30
N GLU A 237 -9.47 -7.76 5.04
CA GLU A 237 -9.88 -8.85 5.94
C GLU A 237 -10.17 -10.12 5.15
N LYS A 238 -10.83 -9.99 4.00
CA LYS A 238 -11.16 -11.13 3.15
C LYS A 238 -9.90 -11.84 2.67
N ARG A 239 -8.91 -11.09 2.21
CA ARG A 239 -7.65 -11.68 1.74
C ARG A 239 -6.85 -12.26 2.88
N PHE A 240 -6.69 -11.52 3.97
CA PHE A 240 -5.94 -11.99 5.14
C PHE A 240 -6.55 -13.26 5.73
N LYS A 241 -7.89 -13.37 5.80
CA LYS A 241 -8.56 -14.58 6.26
C LYS A 241 -8.25 -15.80 5.37
N ASN A 242 -8.13 -15.61 4.06
CA ASN A 242 -7.76 -16.68 3.13
C ASN A 242 -6.30 -17.10 3.30
N VAL A 243 -5.39 -16.12 3.40
CA VAL A 243 -3.97 -16.39 3.65
C VAL A 243 -3.81 -17.11 4.98
N ARG A 244 -4.38 -16.60 6.08
CA ARG A 244 -4.28 -17.22 7.40
C ARG A 244 -4.75 -18.68 7.40
N LYS A 245 -5.85 -19.00 6.70
CA LYS A 245 -6.31 -20.39 6.59
C LYS A 245 -5.27 -21.33 5.98
N LYS A 246 -4.41 -20.82 5.10
CA LYS A 246 -3.33 -21.58 4.45
C LYS A 246 -2.14 -21.81 5.39
N TYR A 247 -1.80 -20.83 6.23
CA TYR A 247 -0.61 -20.84 7.09
C TYR A 247 -0.86 -21.36 8.52
N GLY A 248 -2.08 -21.83 8.83
CA GLY A 248 -2.42 -22.39 10.13
C GLY A 248 -3.17 -21.41 11.05
N ARG A 249 -3.89 -21.96 12.03
CA ARG A 249 -4.71 -21.19 12.99
C ARG A 249 -3.89 -20.70 14.17
#